data_AF-A0A9K3KT76-F1
#
_entry.id   AF-A0A9K3KT76-F1
#
_cell.length_a   1.000
_cell.length_b   1.000
_cell.length_c   1.000
_cell.angle_alpha   90.00
_cell.angle_beta   90.00
_cell.angle_gamma   90.00
#
_symmetry.space_group_name_H-M   'P 1'
#
loop_
_entity.id
_entity.type
_entity.pdbx_description
1 polymer ?
#
loop_
_entity_poly.entity_id
_entity_poly.type
_entity_poly.pdbx_seq_one_letter_code
_entity_poly.pdbx_strand_id
1 'polypeptide(L)'
;MTGTKLKHHQLLWNGISTLFLLWFTNLPLQVAAQSCFDNFYDIYQRESIVTDTTFPRLYTVCPRTIYEIATLDFNGNIKEPVESGVQPPLPLRANMTIRCGDLGARDSLCWLAGGDIHMDGTAVRGINDETVEGVSIEGFVFIGARRHSLWATKPGDITFKDCEWREFVSSQVPIMLDYYDADSPSSRLVATFEDCEFKDNRYFGMGSMNSLIYGNSAQNTIVVKQSLFQFNDMIINNTRPDTHSFIIESLGPTTVENSCFQDNLVGASDIVVFGSSFESSTNHASNSSGSLCSFSSVFQNIQQFDAFTPDCVEATSDACARYVTGPPSIAPSEGPTAVASDAPSFSPTNGPTTTPYPTGLASDSPSLSPSTLGDVVASSESPVEFTFPDTSVPAAGSTLSSTGKATSFFCMSIILCYLCI
;
A
#
# COMPACT_ATOMS: atom_id res chain seq x y z
N MET A 1 29.94 55.01 -43.50
CA MET A 1 31.20 55.49 -42.87
C MET A 1 31.04 55.20 -41.38
N THR A 2 31.83 54.40 -40.63
CA THR A 2 33.04 53.56 -40.82
C THR A 2 33.14 52.58 -39.62
N GLY A 3 33.85 51.44 -39.62
CA GLY A 3 34.68 50.81 -40.67
C GLY A 3 35.51 49.56 -40.28
N THR A 4 35.55 49.12 -39.01
CA THR A 4 36.47 48.08 -38.47
C THR A 4 35.70 46.81 -38.03
N LYS A 5 35.84 45.61 -38.64
CA LYS A 5 37.00 44.72 -38.89
C LYS A 5 37.77 44.26 -37.64
N LEU A 6 37.53 43.02 -37.22
CA LEU A 6 38.44 42.20 -36.41
C LEU A 6 38.88 40.95 -37.22
N LYS A 7 40.16 40.58 -37.16
CA LYS A 7 40.74 39.40 -37.82
C LYS A 7 40.69 38.22 -36.83
N HIS A 8 40.31 36.99 -37.22
CA HIS A 8 41.17 36.02 -37.93
C HIS A 8 42.59 35.89 -37.35
N HIS A 9 42.78 34.89 -36.48
CA HIS A 9 44.08 34.29 -36.15
C HIS A 9 43.91 32.77 -36.02
N GLN A 10 44.04 32.07 -37.14
CA GLN A 10 44.58 30.71 -37.14
C GLN A 10 46.11 30.81 -37.12
N LEU A 11 46.80 29.92 -36.40
CA LEU A 11 47.89 29.08 -36.91
C LEU A 11 48.62 28.34 -35.78
N LEU A 12 48.92 27.07 -36.05
CA LEU A 12 50.05 26.29 -35.54
C LEU A 12 50.20 26.13 -34.02
N TRP A 13 49.85 24.93 -33.53
CA TRP A 13 50.82 24.12 -32.78
C TRP A 13 50.60 22.64 -33.17
N ASN A 14 51.58 22.05 -33.84
CA ASN A 14 51.48 20.73 -34.43
C ASN A 14 52.73 19.92 -34.05
N GLY A 15 52.53 18.75 -33.44
CA GLY A 15 53.52 17.68 -33.37
C GLY A 15 54.68 17.83 -32.37
N ILE A 16 54.54 17.17 -31.21
CA ILE A 16 55.54 16.48 -30.36
C ILE A 16 54.74 15.94 -29.15
N SER A 17 54.90 14.73 -28.61
CA SER A 17 55.42 13.45 -29.11
C SER A 17 54.93 12.35 -28.15
N THR A 18 54.90 11.11 -28.62
CA THR A 18 55.04 9.88 -27.80
C THR A 18 54.11 9.64 -26.59
N LEU A 19 53.16 8.73 -26.83
CA LEU A 19 53.21 7.40 -26.20
C LEU A 19 53.00 7.28 -24.68
N PHE A 20 52.09 8.05 -24.07
CA PHE A 20 51.64 7.77 -22.71
C PHE A 20 50.55 6.68 -22.68
N LEU A 21 51.01 5.43 -22.58
CA LEU A 21 50.36 4.32 -21.88
C LEU A 21 48.84 4.14 -22.11
N LEU A 22 48.49 3.57 -23.25
CA LEU A 22 47.29 2.72 -23.41
C LEU A 22 47.47 1.43 -22.57
N TRP A 23 47.44 1.58 -21.25
CA TRP A 23 47.49 0.53 -20.23
C TRP A 23 46.35 0.69 -19.22
N PHE A 24 45.20 1.21 -19.67
CA PHE A 24 43.92 0.84 -19.05
C PHE A 24 43.67 -0.62 -19.39
N THR A 25 44.27 -1.48 -18.58
CA THR A 25 43.99 -2.90 -18.49
C THR A 25 42.48 -3.10 -18.45
N ASN A 26 42.00 -4.10 -19.21
CA ASN A 26 40.69 -4.70 -18.98
C ASN A 26 40.69 -5.34 -17.58
N LEU A 27 40.54 -4.52 -16.54
CA LEU A 27 40.01 -4.98 -15.27
C LEU A 27 38.59 -5.44 -15.62
N PRO A 28 38.26 -6.74 -15.50
CA PRO A 28 36.88 -7.14 -15.63
C PRO A 28 36.11 -6.32 -14.59
N LEU A 29 35.08 -5.59 -15.05
CA LEU A 29 34.18 -4.91 -14.15
C LEU A 29 33.40 -6.00 -13.43
N GLN A 30 34.03 -6.54 -12.39
CA GLN A 30 33.47 -7.56 -11.52
C GLN A 30 32.48 -6.82 -10.64
N VAL A 31 31.33 -6.49 -11.24
CA VAL A 31 30.11 -6.09 -10.56
C VAL A 31 29.87 -7.21 -9.56
N ALA A 32 30.21 -6.95 -8.30
CA ALA A 32 29.89 -7.86 -7.22
C ALA A 32 28.37 -7.95 -7.25
N ALA A 33 27.85 -9.09 -7.71
CA ALA A 33 26.42 -9.28 -7.85
C ALA A 33 25.79 -9.00 -6.48
N GLN A 34 25.08 -7.88 -6.37
CA GLN A 34 24.52 -7.46 -5.10
C GLN A 34 23.47 -8.49 -4.73
N SER A 35 23.76 -9.27 -3.69
CA SER A 35 22.91 -10.39 -3.28
C SER A 35 21.57 -9.83 -2.84
N CYS A 36 20.55 -10.05 -3.66
CA CYS A 36 19.17 -9.74 -3.31
C CYS A 36 18.64 -10.77 -2.29
N PHE A 37 17.58 -10.41 -1.58
CA PHE A 37 16.87 -11.30 -0.67
C PHE A 37 15.76 -12.04 -1.42
N ASP A 38 15.85 -13.38 -1.44
CA ASP A 38 14.81 -14.29 -1.90
C ASP A 38 13.92 -14.80 -0.75
N ASN A 39 14.24 -14.45 0.51
CA ASN A 39 13.50 -14.83 1.70
C ASN A 39 13.37 -13.65 2.69
N PHE A 40 12.16 -13.34 3.14
CA PHE A 40 11.90 -12.27 4.12
C PHE A 40 12.30 -12.67 5.55
N TYR A 41 12.46 -13.96 5.84
CA TYR A 41 12.99 -14.45 7.12
C TYR A 41 14.43 -13.98 7.35
N ASP A 42 15.24 -13.84 6.29
CA ASP A 42 16.61 -13.32 6.38
C ASP A 42 16.63 -11.82 6.73
N ILE A 43 15.61 -11.06 6.31
CA ILE A 43 15.41 -9.67 6.71
C ILE A 43 15.07 -9.61 8.21
N TYR A 44 14.15 -10.45 8.69
CA TYR A 44 13.85 -10.61 10.12
C TYR A 44 15.09 -10.97 10.95
N GLN A 45 15.89 -11.94 10.52
CA GLN A 45 17.08 -12.35 11.25
C GLN A 45 18.10 -11.19 11.35
N ARG A 46 18.33 -10.46 10.26
CA ARG A 46 19.23 -9.30 10.26
C ARG A 46 18.71 -8.18 11.15
N GLU A 47 17.42 -7.84 11.08
CA GLU A 47 16.85 -6.82 11.96
C GLU A 47 16.81 -7.27 13.43
N SER A 48 16.62 -8.56 13.73
CA SER A 48 16.60 -9.07 15.12
C SER A 48 17.88 -8.80 15.93
N ILE A 49 19.01 -8.57 15.26
CA ILE A 49 20.30 -8.22 15.86
C ILE A 49 20.66 -6.73 15.73
N VAL A 50 19.83 -5.93 15.04
CA VAL A 50 20.01 -4.47 14.93
C VAL A 50 19.43 -3.80 16.17
N THR A 51 20.32 -3.34 17.05
CA THR A 51 20.00 -2.59 18.27
C THR A 51 19.94 -1.08 18.07
N ASP A 52 20.56 -0.57 17.00
CA ASP A 52 20.60 0.86 16.66
C ASP A 52 19.90 1.07 15.32
N THR A 53 18.69 1.63 15.39
CA THR A 53 17.82 1.88 14.23
C THR A 53 17.96 3.28 13.67
N THR A 54 18.89 4.10 14.18
CA THR A 54 19.14 5.47 13.69
C THR A 54 19.86 5.51 12.35
N PHE A 55 20.54 4.42 11.97
CA PHE A 55 21.25 4.31 10.71
C PHE A 55 20.35 3.78 9.58
N PRO A 56 20.34 4.39 8.39
CA PRO A 56 19.64 3.88 7.20
C PRO A 56 20.09 2.47 6.79
N ARG A 57 19.14 1.58 6.54
CA ARG A 57 19.36 0.18 6.15
C ARG A 57 18.60 -0.15 4.87
N LEU A 58 19.30 -0.70 3.87
CA LEU A 58 18.76 -0.99 2.54
C LEU A 58 18.65 -2.50 2.30
N TYR A 59 17.44 -2.97 2.03
CA TYR A 59 17.10 -4.35 1.68
C TYR A 59 16.64 -4.39 0.23
N THR A 60 17.42 -5.04 -0.63
CA THR A 60 17.07 -5.24 -2.05
C THR A 60 16.51 -6.64 -2.24
N VAL A 61 15.22 -6.74 -2.54
CA VAL A 61 14.48 -7.99 -2.72
C VAL A 61 14.63 -8.48 -4.17
N CYS A 62 14.67 -9.80 -4.38
CA CYS A 62 14.96 -10.37 -5.69
C CYS A 62 13.82 -10.09 -6.71
N PRO A 63 14.14 -9.52 -7.88
CA PRO A 63 13.15 -9.22 -8.90
C PRO A 63 12.51 -10.49 -9.47
N ARG A 64 11.32 -10.35 -10.08
CA ARG A 64 10.56 -11.42 -10.77
C ARG A 64 10.20 -12.60 -9.88
N THR A 65 9.92 -12.32 -8.61
CA THR A 65 9.65 -13.31 -7.57
C THR A 65 8.27 -13.09 -6.98
N ILE A 66 7.50 -14.17 -6.83
CA ILE A 66 6.24 -14.18 -6.07
C ILE A 66 6.55 -14.65 -4.66
N TYR A 67 6.33 -13.77 -3.70
CA TYR A 67 6.43 -14.03 -2.27
C TYR A 67 5.03 -14.38 -1.75
N GLU A 68 4.73 -15.67 -1.65
CA GLU A 68 3.50 -16.14 -1.02
C GLU A 68 3.55 -15.81 0.48
N ILE A 69 2.65 -14.96 0.95
CA ILE A 69 2.67 -14.50 2.34
C ILE A 69 1.87 -15.46 3.22
N ALA A 70 2.39 -15.70 4.42
CA ALA A 70 1.83 -16.64 5.37
C ALA A 70 0.50 -16.14 6.01
N THR A 71 -0.31 -17.07 6.51
CA THR A 71 -1.53 -16.73 7.26
C THR A 71 -1.26 -16.76 8.77
N LEU A 72 -2.03 -15.98 9.52
CA LEU A 72 -1.77 -15.77 10.95
C LEU A 72 -2.80 -16.48 11.81
N ASP A 73 -2.37 -17.04 12.94
CA ASP A 73 -3.27 -17.53 13.99
C ASP A 73 -3.92 -16.38 14.77
N PHE A 74 -4.72 -16.70 15.78
CA PHE A 74 -5.38 -15.70 16.63
C PHE A 74 -4.42 -14.93 17.53
N ASN A 75 -3.15 -15.35 17.64
CA ASN A 75 -2.08 -14.68 18.39
C ASN A 75 -1.12 -13.90 17.48
N GLY A 76 -1.31 -13.89 16.16
CA GLY A 76 -0.39 -13.27 15.20
C GLY A 76 0.83 -14.15 14.81
N ASN A 77 0.87 -15.41 15.24
CA ASN A 77 1.90 -16.37 14.81
C ASN A 77 1.61 -16.86 13.40
N ILE A 78 2.67 -17.28 12.69
CA ILE A 78 2.52 -17.97 11.40
C ILE A 78 1.86 -19.34 11.62
N LYS A 79 0.84 -19.67 10.82
CA LYS A 79 0.18 -21.00 10.85
C LYS A 79 0.96 -22.07 10.11
N GLU A 80 1.53 -21.72 8.97
CA GLU A 80 2.23 -22.63 8.09
C GLU A 80 3.64 -22.99 8.61
N PRO A 81 4.15 -24.20 8.37
CA PRO A 81 5.53 -24.53 8.70
C PRO A 81 6.49 -23.75 7.79
N VAL A 82 7.65 -23.34 8.32
CA VAL A 82 8.69 -22.60 7.55
C VAL A 82 9.11 -23.34 6.28
N GLU A 83 9.07 -24.68 6.30
CA GLU A 83 9.39 -25.56 5.16
C GLU A 83 8.41 -25.44 3.97
N SER A 84 7.25 -24.78 4.15
CA SER A 84 6.26 -24.58 3.08
C SER A 84 6.64 -23.50 2.07
N GLY A 85 7.70 -22.72 2.33
CA GLY A 85 8.17 -21.65 1.44
C GLY A 85 7.39 -20.33 1.55
N VAL A 86 6.31 -20.29 2.34
CA VAL A 86 5.61 -19.03 2.62
C VAL A 86 6.48 -18.08 3.45
N GLN A 87 6.25 -16.79 3.26
CA GLN A 87 7.04 -15.70 3.82
C GLN A 87 6.31 -15.03 4.99
N PRO A 88 7.01 -14.60 6.04
CA PRO A 88 6.40 -13.71 7.02
C PRO A 88 6.01 -12.36 6.38
N PRO A 89 4.98 -11.66 6.91
CA PRO A 89 4.75 -10.24 6.63
C PRO A 89 6.05 -9.42 6.72
N LEU A 90 6.30 -8.44 5.86
CA LEU A 90 7.49 -7.61 5.95
C LEU A 90 7.51 -6.79 7.26
N PRO A 91 8.60 -6.84 8.05
CA PRO A 91 8.73 -6.05 9.27
C PRO A 91 9.09 -4.61 8.94
N LEU A 92 8.34 -3.64 9.47
CA LEU A 92 8.68 -2.22 9.33
C LEU A 92 9.38 -1.70 10.60
N ARG A 93 10.54 -1.07 10.41
CA ARG A 93 11.41 -0.50 11.47
C ARG A 93 11.98 0.84 11.04
N ALA A 94 12.32 1.69 12.00
CA ALA A 94 12.86 3.00 11.69
C ALA A 94 14.14 2.95 10.79
N ASN A 95 14.23 3.88 9.85
CA ASN A 95 15.28 4.07 8.85
C ASN A 95 15.52 2.84 7.97
N MET A 96 14.45 2.20 7.48
CA MET A 96 14.49 0.99 6.67
C MET A 96 13.94 1.23 5.26
N THR A 97 14.76 0.97 4.24
CA THR A 97 14.33 0.94 2.83
C THR A 97 14.27 -0.50 2.35
N ILE A 98 13.10 -0.95 1.87
CA ILE A 98 12.91 -2.24 1.22
C ILE A 98 12.51 -1.96 -0.23
N ARG A 99 13.25 -2.48 -1.20
CA ARG A 99 13.02 -2.21 -2.63
C ARG A 99 13.03 -3.46 -3.49
N CYS A 100 12.21 -3.49 -4.52
CA CYS A 100 12.24 -4.54 -5.54
C CYS A 100 13.37 -4.30 -6.55
N GLY A 101 14.36 -5.20 -6.59
CA GLY A 101 15.52 -5.09 -7.46
C GLY A 101 16.37 -3.83 -7.22
N ASP A 102 17.41 -3.65 -8.04
CA ASP A 102 18.39 -2.56 -7.84
C ASP A 102 17.83 -1.15 -8.11
N LEU A 103 16.66 -1.06 -8.73
CA LEU A 103 16.03 0.21 -9.12
C LEU A 103 14.83 0.60 -8.26
N GLY A 104 14.25 -0.34 -7.47
CA GLY A 104 13.02 -0.08 -6.72
C GLY A 104 11.80 0.24 -7.59
N ALA A 105 11.77 -0.26 -8.83
CA ALA A 105 10.72 0.01 -9.80
C ALA A 105 9.76 -1.19 -9.94
N ARG A 106 8.46 -0.96 -10.12
CA ARG A 106 7.40 -1.97 -10.22
C ARG A 106 7.64 -2.99 -11.33
N ASP A 107 8.22 -2.55 -12.43
CA ASP A 107 8.66 -3.38 -13.57
C ASP A 107 9.73 -4.44 -13.20
N SER A 108 10.27 -4.37 -11.99
CA SER A 108 11.14 -5.41 -11.41
C SER A 108 10.34 -6.63 -10.90
N LEU A 109 9.01 -6.54 -10.80
CA LEU A 109 8.07 -7.65 -10.56
C LEU A 109 8.31 -8.44 -9.25
N CYS A 110 8.35 -7.76 -8.10
CA CYS A 110 8.26 -8.41 -6.79
C CYS A 110 6.80 -8.37 -6.33
N TRP A 111 6.17 -9.55 -6.28
CA TRP A 111 4.77 -9.69 -5.87
C TRP A 111 4.69 -10.21 -4.43
N LEU A 112 3.93 -9.54 -3.56
CA LEU A 112 3.48 -10.10 -2.29
C LEU A 112 2.04 -10.58 -2.49
N ALA A 113 1.81 -11.87 -2.32
CA ALA A 113 0.55 -12.51 -2.67
C ALA A 113 -0.07 -13.26 -1.49
N GLY A 114 -1.35 -13.00 -1.22
CA GLY A 114 -2.14 -13.74 -0.23
C GLY A 114 -1.76 -13.42 1.22
N GLY A 115 -1.71 -14.45 2.06
CA GLY A 115 -1.52 -14.29 3.51
C GLY A 115 -2.63 -13.51 4.21
N ASP A 116 -2.43 -13.23 5.50
CA ASP A 116 -3.33 -12.35 6.26
C ASP A 116 -2.84 -10.89 6.25
N ILE A 117 -1.53 -10.67 6.38
CA ILE A 117 -0.90 -9.34 6.43
C ILE A 117 0.34 -9.30 5.53
N HIS A 118 0.48 -8.34 4.61
CA HIS A 118 1.71 -8.21 3.81
C HIS A 118 2.84 -7.44 4.53
N MET A 119 2.52 -6.38 5.27
CA MET A 119 3.48 -5.50 5.96
C MET A 119 3.00 -5.16 7.37
N ASP A 120 3.90 -5.28 8.34
CA ASP A 120 3.63 -5.15 9.76
C ASP A 120 4.43 -3.97 10.36
N GLY A 121 3.72 -2.88 10.63
CA GLY A 121 4.17 -1.71 11.40
C GLY A 121 3.62 -1.69 12.83
N THR A 122 3.28 -2.85 13.38
CA THR A 122 2.78 -2.99 14.76
C THR A 122 3.89 -3.45 15.72
N ALA A 123 3.57 -3.58 17.01
CA ALA A 123 4.45 -4.19 18.01
C ALA A 123 4.24 -5.72 18.15
N VAL A 124 3.23 -6.30 17.47
CA VAL A 124 2.73 -7.65 17.78
C VAL A 124 3.75 -8.75 17.47
N ARG A 125 4.52 -8.62 16.39
CA ARG A 125 5.37 -9.72 15.87
C ARG A 125 6.84 -9.60 16.26
N GLY A 126 7.09 -9.15 17.50
CA GLY A 126 8.39 -9.27 18.19
C GLY A 126 9.41 -8.18 17.88
N ILE A 127 9.01 -7.12 17.16
CA ILE A 127 9.84 -5.95 16.89
C ILE A 127 9.35 -4.81 17.78
N ASN A 128 10.04 -4.66 18.91
CA ASN A 128 9.65 -3.78 20.02
C ASN A 128 10.08 -2.32 19.81
N ASP A 129 10.47 -1.94 18.60
CA ASP A 129 10.74 -0.53 18.25
C ASP A 129 9.51 0.33 18.51
N GLU A 130 9.71 1.52 19.05
CA GLU A 130 8.63 2.46 19.35
C GLU A 130 8.14 3.22 18.10
N THR A 131 8.91 3.24 16.99
CA THR A 131 8.61 4.05 15.80
C THR A 131 8.81 3.32 14.47
N VAL A 132 8.24 3.88 13.41
CA VAL A 132 8.42 3.53 12.00
C VAL A 132 8.88 4.76 11.18
N GLU A 133 9.76 5.59 11.76
CA GLU A 133 10.32 6.80 11.13
C GLU A 133 11.22 6.46 9.92
N GLY A 134 11.12 7.19 8.81
CA GLY A 134 11.98 7.02 7.64
C GLY A 134 11.88 5.63 6.97
N VAL A 135 10.70 5.00 6.98
CA VAL A 135 10.46 3.75 6.26
C VAL A 135 10.17 4.03 4.78
N SER A 136 10.77 3.26 3.88
CA SER A 136 10.51 3.34 2.44
C SER A 136 10.31 1.97 1.81
N ILE A 137 9.25 1.81 1.03
CA ILE A 137 8.87 0.59 0.32
C ILE A 137 8.75 0.91 -1.17
N GLU A 138 9.62 0.35 -2.01
CA GLU A 138 9.75 0.73 -3.42
C GLU A 138 9.49 -0.44 -4.39
N GLY A 139 8.61 -0.25 -5.38
CA GLY A 139 8.47 -1.13 -6.55
C GLY A 139 7.79 -2.48 -6.30
N PHE A 140 6.94 -2.58 -5.28
CA PHE A 140 6.22 -3.82 -4.93
C PHE A 140 4.79 -3.84 -5.47
N VAL A 141 4.33 -5.04 -5.82
CA VAL A 141 2.93 -5.30 -6.18
C VAL A 141 2.30 -6.17 -5.10
N PHE A 142 1.22 -5.69 -4.49
CA PHE A 142 0.50 -6.34 -3.41
C PHE A 142 -0.82 -6.90 -3.94
N ILE A 143 -1.05 -8.21 -3.75
CA ILE A 143 -2.20 -8.92 -4.33
C ILE A 143 -2.95 -9.72 -3.26
N GLY A 144 -4.21 -9.36 -3.01
CA GLY A 144 -5.16 -10.25 -2.35
C GLY A 144 -4.88 -10.64 -0.89
N ALA A 145 -4.34 -9.74 -0.06
CA ALA A 145 -4.21 -10.03 1.38
C ALA A 145 -5.59 -10.24 2.03
N ARG A 146 -5.70 -11.20 2.94
CA ARG A 146 -6.98 -11.56 3.59
C ARG A 146 -7.43 -10.58 4.66
N ARG A 147 -6.52 -9.78 5.23
CA ARG A 147 -6.86 -8.69 6.17
C ARG A 147 -6.31 -7.36 5.67
N HIS A 148 -4.99 -7.19 5.72
CA HIS A 148 -4.34 -5.90 5.45
C HIS A 148 -3.11 -6.07 4.57
N SER A 149 -2.91 -5.21 3.58
CA SER A 149 -1.59 -5.05 2.97
C SER A 149 -0.64 -4.31 3.92
N LEU A 150 -1.14 -3.30 4.65
CA LEU A 150 -0.41 -2.59 5.70
C LEU A 150 -1.28 -2.52 6.95
N TRP A 151 -0.71 -2.89 8.10
CA TRP A 151 -1.23 -2.47 9.41
C TRP A 151 -0.12 -1.76 10.18
N ALA A 152 -0.32 -0.48 10.51
CA ALA A 152 0.64 0.34 11.22
C ALA A 152 -0.01 1.01 12.44
N THR A 153 0.59 0.80 13.61
CA THR A 153 0.07 1.26 14.92
C THR A 153 1.13 2.02 15.73
N LYS A 154 2.13 2.58 15.04
CA LYS A 154 3.30 3.27 15.62
C LYS A 154 3.47 4.65 14.98
N PRO A 155 4.01 5.65 15.68
CA PRO A 155 4.38 6.92 15.07
C PRO A 155 5.57 6.77 14.12
N GLY A 156 5.70 7.67 13.17
CA GLY A 156 6.74 7.69 12.14
C GLY A 156 6.20 8.08 10.78
N ASP A 157 6.97 7.76 9.74
CA ASP A 157 6.64 8.05 8.35
C ASP A 157 7.01 6.87 7.45
N ILE A 158 6.03 6.42 6.67
CA ILE A 158 6.14 5.31 5.74
C ILE A 158 5.87 5.85 4.34
N THR A 159 6.87 5.75 3.45
CA THR A 159 6.75 6.17 2.05
C THR A 159 6.69 4.96 1.13
N PHE A 160 5.58 4.82 0.41
CA PHE A 160 5.41 3.88 -0.68
C PHE A 160 5.69 4.58 -2.00
N LYS A 161 6.51 3.95 -2.85
CA LYS A 161 6.93 4.55 -4.13
C LYS A 161 6.87 3.53 -5.26
N ASP A 162 6.19 3.90 -6.34
CA ASP A 162 5.96 3.03 -7.50
C ASP A 162 5.36 1.65 -7.11
N CYS A 163 4.50 1.63 -6.10
CA CYS A 163 3.85 0.39 -5.63
C CYS A 163 2.47 0.21 -6.27
N GLU A 164 1.95 -1.03 -6.29
CA GLU A 164 0.61 -1.34 -6.79
C GLU A 164 -0.17 -2.22 -5.82
N TRP A 165 -1.44 -1.91 -5.59
CA TRP A 165 -2.40 -2.71 -4.84
C TRP A 165 -3.55 -3.12 -5.74
N ARG A 166 -3.72 -4.43 -5.93
CA ARG A 166 -4.84 -4.95 -6.74
C ARG A 166 -5.46 -6.22 -6.20
N GLU A 167 -6.66 -6.52 -6.72
CA GLU A 167 -7.40 -7.75 -6.44
C GLU A 167 -7.66 -7.98 -4.93
N PHE A 168 -7.70 -6.92 -4.13
CA PHE A 168 -8.16 -7.03 -2.74
C PHE A 168 -9.65 -7.33 -2.73
N VAL A 169 -10.00 -8.53 -2.29
CA VAL A 169 -11.37 -9.09 -2.22
C VAL A 169 -11.78 -9.46 -0.79
N SER A 170 -11.11 -8.90 0.21
CA SER A 170 -11.39 -9.18 1.62
C SER A 170 -12.53 -8.29 2.17
N SER A 171 -12.93 -8.57 3.41
CA SER A 171 -13.87 -7.74 4.18
C SER A 171 -13.17 -6.77 5.13
N GLN A 172 -11.90 -6.44 4.86
CA GLN A 172 -11.02 -5.66 5.71
C GLN A 172 -10.27 -4.62 4.87
N VAL A 173 -9.92 -3.49 5.49
CA VAL A 173 -9.23 -2.39 4.79
C VAL A 173 -7.81 -2.80 4.40
N PRO A 174 -7.40 -2.71 3.12
CA PRO A 174 -6.04 -3.00 2.67
C PRO A 174 -4.95 -2.16 3.36
N ILE A 175 -5.16 -0.87 3.59
CA ILE A 175 -4.21 0.00 4.29
C ILE A 175 -4.85 0.54 5.57
N MET A 176 -4.45 -0.02 6.72
CA MET A 176 -4.91 0.33 8.05
C MET A 176 -3.86 1.18 8.79
N LEU A 177 -4.15 2.47 8.96
CA LEU A 177 -3.41 3.36 9.86
C LEU A 177 -4.20 3.49 11.17
N ASP A 178 -3.65 2.91 12.22
CA ASP A 178 -4.30 2.69 13.52
C ASP A 178 -3.38 3.18 14.64
N TYR A 179 -2.93 4.44 14.54
CA TYR A 179 -2.12 5.09 15.55
C TYR A 179 -2.87 6.20 16.28
N TYR A 180 -2.92 6.06 17.61
CA TYR A 180 -3.42 7.08 18.53
C TYR A 180 -2.62 7.00 19.84
N ASP A 181 -2.18 8.15 20.32
CA ASP A 181 -1.46 8.33 21.58
C ASP A 181 -1.91 9.64 22.21
N ALA A 182 -2.72 9.51 23.27
CA ALA A 182 -3.28 10.63 24.02
C ALA A 182 -2.24 11.36 24.90
N ASP A 183 -1.15 10.68 25.29
CA ASP A 183 -0.06 11.25 26.09
C ASP A 183 0.93 12.02 25.19
N SER A 184 1.03 11.63 23.91
CA SER A 184 1.84 12.28 22.88
C SER A 184 1.00 12.92 21.76
N PRO A 185 0.09 13.89 22.00
CA PRO A 185 -0.83 14.41 20.97
C PRO A 185 -0.16 15.15 19.79
N SER A 186 1.17 15.33 19.81
CA SER A 186 1.98 15.83 18.70
C SER A 186 2.64 14.74 17.85
N SER A 187 2.72 13.48 18.31
CA SER A 187 3.24 12.37 17.51
C SER A 187 2.27 12.05 16.37
N ARG A 188 2.80 11.56 15.24
CA ARG A 188 2.04 11.30 14.02
C ARG A 188 2.48 9.99 13.39
N LEU A 189 1.56 9.32 12.71
CA LEU A 189 1.86 8.29 11.72
C LEU A 189 1.54 8.89 10.35
N VAL A 190 2.54 9.03 9.49
CA VAL A 190 2.40 9.58 8.14
C VAL A 190 2.55 8.44 7.12
N ALA A 191 1.57 8.27 6.24
CA ALA A 191 1.67 7.35 5.10
C ALA A 191 1.67 8.17 3.81
N THR A 192 2.76 8.07 3.05
CA THR A 192 2.93 8.75 1.76
C THR A 192 2.88 7.74 0.62
N PHE A 193 2.08 7.99 -0.40
CA PHE A 193 1.95 7.18 -1.62
C PHE A 193 2.38 8.02 -2.82
N GLU A 194 3.55 7.73 -3.39
CA GLU A 194 4.11 8.46 -4.53
C GLU A 194 4.16 7.55 -5.76
N ASP A 195 3.54 7.99 -6.87
CA ASP A 195 3.45 7.21 -8.13
C ASP A 195 2.85 5.80 -7.92
N CYS A 196 1.93 5.65 -6.97
CA CYS A 196 1.32 4.37 -6.61
C CYS A 196 0.06 4.06 -7.43
N GLU A 197 -0.29 2.78 -7.58
CA GLU A 197 -1.50 2.32 -8.28
C GLU A 197 -2.41 1.50 -7.36
N PHE A 198 -3.72 1.75 -7.44
CA PHE A 198 -4.76 1.02 -6.73
C PHE A 198 -5.82 0.60 -7.77
N LYS A 199 -5.76 -0.66 -8.20
CA LYS A 199 -6.50 -1.16 -9.37
C LYS A 199 -7.38 -2.37 -9.05
N ASP A 200 -8.57 -2.43 -9.65
CA ASP A 200 -9.42 -3.62 -9.67
C ASP A 200 -9.76 -4.20 -8.26
N ASN A 201 -9.72 -3.38 -7.22
CA ASN A 201 -10.04 -3.80 -5.85
C ASN A 201 -11.55 -3.89 -5.66
N ARG A 202 -12.03 -4.83 -4.84
CA ARG A 202 -13.46 -5.06 -4.62
C ARG A 202 -13.77 -5.29 -3.15
N TYR A 203 -14.49 -4.38 -2.52
CA TYR A 203 -14.78 -4.48 -1.10
C TYR A 203 -16.08 -5.26 -0.82
N PHE A 204 -16.02 -6.25 0.07
CA PHE A 204 -17.12 -7.21 0.28
C PHE A 204 -18.13 -6.84 1.38
N GLY A 205 -18.07 -5.62 1.94
CA GLY A 205 -19.19 -5.04 2.71
C GLY A 205 -19.48 -5.67 4.09
N MET A 206 -18.58 -6.48 4.64
CA MET A 206 -18.72 -7.12 5.96
C MET A 206 -17.68 -6.62 6.97
N GLY A 207 -17.82 -5.37 7.38
CA GLY A 207 -16.93 -4.69 8.33
C GLY A 207 -17.36 -3.25 8.55
N SER A 208 -16.75 -2.56 9.53
CA SER A 208 -17.12 -1.19 9.92
C SER A 208 -16.50 -0.07 9.06
N MET A 209 -15.63 -0.39 8.10
CA MET A 209 -14.82 0.58 7.35
C MET A 209 -14.83 0.20 5.87
N ASN A 210 -15.38 1.05 5.00
CA ASN A 210 -15.63 0.75 3.59
C ASN A 210 -14.64 1.51 2.67
N SER A 211 -13.35 1.35 2.93
CA SER A 211 -12.27 2.13 2.31
C SER A 211 -11.07 1.25 1.89
N LEU A 212 -10.25 1.73 0.94
CA LEU A 212 -8.97 1.09 0.60
C LEU A 212 -7.84 1.57 1.52
N ILE A 213 -7.87 2.86 1.88
CA ILE A 213 -6.95 3.52 2.80
C ILE A 213 -7.78 4.14 3.94
N TYR A 214 -7.51 3.71 5.17
CA TYR A 214 -8.21 4.19 6.37
C TYR A 214 -7.23 4.79 7.39
N GLY A 215 -7.49 6.03 7.80
CA GLY A 215 -6.80 6.72 8.89
C GLY A 215 -7.73 6.96 10.07
N ASN A 216 -7.64 6.13 11.11
CA ASN A 216 -8.64 6.09 12.19
C ASN A 216 -8.56 7.18 13.28
N SER A 217 -7.66 8.15 13.13
CA SER A 217 -7.25 9.08 14.19
C SER A 217 -6.73 10.39 13.60
N ALA A 218 -6.91 11.49 14.32
CA ALA A 218 -6.35 12.80 13.95
C ALA A 218 -4.80 12.84 13.95
N GLN A 219 -4.15 11.79 14.45
CA GLN A 219 -2.70 11.62 14.41
C GLN A 219 -2.21 10.88 13.17
N ASN A 220 -3.12 10.29 12.38
CA ASN A 220 -2.80 9.63 11.12
C ASN A 220 -2.85 10.65 9.98
N THR A 221 -1.79 10.77 9.21
CA THR A 221 -1.68 11.68 8.06
C THR A 221 -1.55 10.86 6.78
N ILE A 222 -2.37 11.16 5.78
CA ILE A 222 -2.36 10.48 4.48
C ILE A 222 -1.92 11.47 3.40
N VAL A 223 -0.84 11.14 2.69
CA VAL A 223 -0.31 11.96 1.60
C VAL A 223 -0.30 11.11 0.32
N VAL A 224 -0.95 11.59 -0.73
CA VAL A 224 -1.08 10.88 -2.00
C VAL A 224 -0.62 11.80 -3.14
N LYS A 225 0.40 11.38 -3.88
CA LYS A 225 1.00 12.14 -4.97
C LYS A 225 1.09 11.28 -6.22
N GLN A 226 0.74 11.85 -7.37
CA GLN A 226 0.95 11.24 -8.69
C GLN A 226 0.34 9.83 -8.83
N SER A 227 -0.62 9.48 -7.97
CA SER A 227 -1.13 8.12 -7.84
C SER A 227 -2.40 7.91 -8.65
N LEU A 228 -2.74 6.65 -8.93
CA LEU A 228 -3.88 6.26 -9.75
C LEU A 228 -4.77 5.29 -8.98
N PHE A 229 -6.06 5.62 -8.86
CA PHE A 229 -7.10 4.76 -8.32
C PHE A 229 -8.08 4.46 -9.45
N GLN A 230 -8.09 3.22 -9.94
CA GLN A 230 -8.87 2.84 -11.12
C GLN A 230 -9.65 1.54 -10.95
N PHE A 231 -10.90 1.49 -11.45
CA PHE A 231 -11.76 0.29 -11.44
C PHE A 231 -11.99 -0.33 -10.04
N ASN A 232 -11.91 0.47 -8.98
CA ASN A 232 -12.15 -0.02 -7.63
C ASN A 232 -13.65 -0.04 -7.33
N ASP A 233 -14.20 -1.20 -6.97
CA ASP A 233 -15.61 -1.38 -6.65
C ASP A 233 -15.82 -1.53 -5.14
N MET A 234 -16.26 -0.45 -4.52
CA MET A 234 -16.54 -0.33 -3.09
C MET A 234 -18.04 -0.45 -2.79
N ILE A 235 -18.86 -0.90 -3.75
CA ILE A 235 -20.33 -1.02 -3.60
C ILE A 235 -20.88 -2.41 -3.88
N ILE A 236 -20.14 -3.31 -4.55
CA ILE A 236 -20.65 -4.57 -5.13
C ILE A 236 -21.47 -5.46 -4.18
N ASN A 237 -21.13 -5.48 -2.88
CA ASN A 237 -21.85 -6.23 -1.84
C ASN A 237 -22.38 -5.34 -0.71
N ASN A 238 -22.40 -4.02 -0.90
CA ASN A 238 -23.00 -3.09 0.04
C ASN A 238 -24.53 -3.14 -0.10
N THR A 239 -25.13 -4.16 0.54
CA THR A 239 -26.56 -4.48 0.46
C THR A 239 -27.49 -3.41 1.05
N ARG A 240 -26.95 -2.38 1.70
CA ARG A 240 -27.72 -1.25 2.22
C ARG A 240 -27.37 0.05 1.50
N PRO A 241 -28.36 0.85 1.06
CA PRO A 241 -28.13 2.13 0.42
C PRO A 241 -27.64 3.25 1.38
N ASP A 242 -27.49 2.97 2.67
CA ASP A 242 -26.94 3.87 3.70
C ASP A 242 -25.42 3.67 3.92
N THR A 243 -24.78 2.83 3.11
CA THR A 243 -23.38 2.47 3.31
C THR A 243 -22.45 3.43 2.59
N HIS A 244 -21.88 4.34 3.37
CA HIS A 244 -20.93 5.32 2.88
C HIS A 244 -19.62 4.57 2.61
N SER A 245 -19.32 4.31 1.34
CA SER A 245 -18.04 3.74 0.91
C SER A 245 -17.24 4.73 0.09
N PHE A 246 -15.92 4.59 0.19
CA PHE A 246 -14.92 5.54 -0.25
C PHE A 246 -13.68 4.79 -0.77
N ILE A 247 -12.77 5.48 -1.46
CA ILE A 247 -11.41 4.97 -1.70
C ILE A 247 -10.50 5.31 -0.51
N ILE A 248 -10.56 6.56 -0.04
CA ILE A 248 -9.77 7.07 1.09
C ILE A 248 -10.72 7.62 2.15
N GLU A 249 -10.50 7.21 3.40
CA GLU A 249 -11.27 7.65 4.56
C GLU A 249 -10.32 8.06 5.69
N SER A 250 -10.44 9.30 6.18
CA SER A 250 -9.48 9.85 7.14
C SER A 250 -10.11 10.71 8.23
N LEU A 251 -9.71 10.47 9.48
CA LEU A 251 -9.96 11.33 10.64
C LEU A 251 -8.81 12.33 10.88
N GLY A 252 -7.77 12.32 10.04
CA GLY A 252 -6.58 13.15 10.18
C GLY A 252 -6.17 13.89 8.90
N PRO A 253 -5.07 14.66 8.95
CA PRO A 253 -4.65 15.52 7.85
C PRO A 253 -4.46 14.72 6.56
N THR A 254 -5.05 15.19 5.46
CA THR A 254 -5.05 14.46 4.20
C THR A 254 -4.68 15.38 3.05
N THR A 255 -3.66 15.01 2.28
CA THR A 255 -3.16 15.79 1.14
C THR A 255 -3.16 14.91 -0.10
N VAL A 256 -3.82 15.36 -1.17
CA VAL A 256 -3.87 14.66 -2.45
C VAL A 256 -3.44 15.61 -3.56
N GLU A 257 -2.38 15.26 -4.29
CA GLU A 257 -1.76 16.08 -5.33
C GLU A 257 -1.60 15.28 -6.62
N ASN A 258 -1.95 15.90 -7.75
CA ASN A 258 -1.66 15.42 -9.11
C ASN A 258 -2.08 13.95 -9.35
N SER A 259 -3.15 13.50 -8.68
CA SER A 259 -3.58 12.11 -8.64
C SER A 259 -4.90 11.90 -9.41
N CYS A 260 -5.12 10.67 -9.88
CA CYS A 260 -6.21 10.32 -10.77
C CYS A 260 -7.15 9.28 -10.14
N PHE A 261 -8.46 9.54 -10.22
CA PHE A 261 -9.52 8.67 -9.74
C PHE A 261 -10.45 8.39 -10.92
N GLN A 262 -10.48 7.14 -11.40
CA GLN A 262 -11.06 6.81 -12.70
C GLN A 262 -11.91 5.55 -12.64
N ASP A 263 -13.17 5.65 -13.06
CA ASP A 263 -14.08 4.50 -13.19
C ASP A 263 -14.26 3.71 -11.87
N ASN A 264 -14.14 4.38 -10.72
CA ASN A 264 -14.37 3.79 -9.40
C ASN A 264 -15.88 3.71 -9.11
N LEU A 265 -16.31 2.66 -8.42
CA LEU A 265 -17.68 2.53 -7.93
C LEU A 265 -17.71 2.70 -6.42
N VAL A 266 -17.93 3.94 -5.95
CA VAL A 266 -18.04 4.28 -4.52
C VAL A 266 -19.46 4.66 -4.13
N GLY A 267 -19.78 4.60 -2.84
CA GLY A 267 -21.12 4.87 -2.32
C GLY A 267 -21.38 6.36 -2.16
N ALA A 268 -20.41 7.09 -1.59
CA ALA A 268 -20.55 8.50 -1.23
C ALA A 268 -19.67 9.43 -2.08
N SER A 269 -18.35 9.22 -2.08
CA SER A 269 -17.35 9.98 -2.84
C SER A 269 -16.02 9.20 -2.86
N ASP A 270 -15.06 9.55 -3.74
CA ASP A 270 -13.75 8.86 -3.76
C ASP A 270 -12.99 9.09 -2.44
N ILE A 271 -13.07 10.29 -1.86
CA ILE A 271 -12.38 10.67 -0.62
C ILE A 271 -13.39 11.16 0.41
N VAL A 272 -13.13 10.86 1.70
CA VAL A 272 -13.75 11.54 2.84
C VAL A 272 -12.74 11.94 3.90
N VAL A 273 -12.91 13.14 4.46
CA VAL A 273 -12.10 13.66 5.57
C VAL A 273 -13.02 14.20 6.68
N PHE A 274 -12.76 13.79 7.92
CA PHE A 274 -13.54 14.15 9.10
C PHE A 274 -12.71 15.00 10.07
N GLY A 275 -13.21 16.18 10.44
CA GLY A 275 -12.68 17.05 11.50
C GLY A 275 -11.27 17.60 11.27
N SER A 276 -10.71 17.46 10.07
CA SER A 276 -9.29 17.71 9.79
C SER A 276 -9.04 18.47 8.49
N SER A 277 -7.79 18.86 8.27
CA SER A 277 -7.37 19.59 7.07
C SER A 277 -7.33 18.67 5.84
N PHE A 278 -7.99 19.09 4.76
CA PHE A 278 -7.89 18.46 3.45
C PHE A 278 -7.24 19.43 2.45
N GLU A 279 -6.16 19.01 1.82
CA GLU A 279 -5.46 19.76 0.77
C GLU A 279 -5.55 18.99 -0.56
N SER A 280 -6.10 19.63 -1.59
CA SER A 280 -6.31 19.03 -2.91
C SER A 280 -5.77 19.95 -4.00
N SER A 281 -4.91 19.44 -4.89
CA SER A 281 -4.43 20.20 -6.04
C SER A 281 -4.14 19.34 -7.27
N THR A 282 -4.52 19.84 -8.45
CA THR A 282 -4.26 19.21 -9.76
C THR A 282 -4.82 17.78 -9.90
N ASN A 283 -5.82 17.42 -9.10
CA ASN A 283 -6.42 16.08 -9.11
C ASN A 283 -7.45 15.93 -10.22
N HIS A 284 -7.56 14.73 -10.78
CA HIS A 284 -8.53 14.36 -11.81
C HIS A 284 -9.48 13.28 -11.28
N ALA A 285 -10.78 13.47 -11.47
CA ALA A 285 -11.80 12.47 -11.19
C ALA A 285 -12.70 12.28 -12.43
N SER A 286 -12.94 11.04 -12.84
CA SER A 286 -13.78 10.73 -14.02
C SER A 286 -14.53 9.42 -13.83
N ASN A 287 -15.82 9.42 -14.13
CA ASN A 287 -16.70 8.24 -14.05
C ASN A 287 -16.80 7.56 -12.66
N SER A 288 -16.28 8.18 -11.59
CA SER A 288 -16.52 7.72 -10.23
C SER A 288 -18.01 7.82 -9.89
N SER A 289 -18.62 6.74 -9.40
CA SER A 289 -19.98 6.84 -8.81
C SER A 289 -19.87 7.41 -7.40
N GLY A 290 -20.58 8.48 -7.08
CA GLY A 290 -20.66 9.02 -5.71
C GLY A 290 -21.99 9.71 -5.50
N SER A 291 -22.68 9.42 -4.39
CA SER A 291 -24.01 9.98 -4.10
C SER A 291 -23.97 11.32 -3.35
N LEU A 292 -22.86 11.67 -2.70
CA LEU A 292 -22.70 12.92 -1.95
C LEU A 292 -21.97 13.99 -2.77
N CYS A 293 -20.73 13.69 -3.16
CA CYS A 293 -19.84 14.61 -3.85
C CYS A 293 -19.15 13.88 -5.00
N SER A 294 -18.85 14.61 -6.08
CA SER A 294 -18.21 14.07 -7.30
C SER A 294 -16.84 13.45 -7.05
N PHE A 295 -16.09 13.99 -6.08
CA PHE A 295 -14.71 13.64 -5.79
C PHE A 295 -14.46 13.48 -4.28
N SER A 296 -14.59 14.56 -3.49
CA SER A 296 -14.26 14.52 -2.06
C SER A 296 -15.34 15.16 -1.19
N SER A 297 -15.64 14.49 -0.06
CA SER A 297 -16.54 14.97 1.00
C SER A 297 -15.74 15.40 2.22
N VAL A 298 -15.80 16.68 2.62
CA VAL A 298 -15.10 17.18 3.82
C VAL A 298 -16.10 17.57 4.90
N PHE A 299 -16.00 16.94 6.07
CA PHE A 299 -16.82 17.25 7.24
C PHE A 299 -15.98 18.04 8.26
N GLN A 300 -16.15 19.35 8.34
CA GLN A 300 -15.35 20.20 9.25
C GLN A 300 -15.75 20.03 10.72
N ASN A 301 -16.96 19.57 11.01
CA ASN A 301 -17.51 19.47 12.35
C ASN A 301 -18.56 18.34 12.48
N ILE A 302 -18.90 17.99 13.72
CA ILE A 302 -19.87 16.93 14.03
C ILE A 302 -21.28 17.25 13.51
N GLN A 303 -21.68 18.53 13.43
CA GLN A 303 -23.00 18.90 12.93
C GLN A 303 -23.16 18.61 11.44
N GLN A 304 -22.12 18.84 10.63
CA GLN A 304 -22.09 18.42 9.23
C GLN A 304 -22.13 16.89 9.10
N PHE A 305 -21.44 16.16 9.98
CA PHE A 305 -21.44 14.69 9.99
C PHE A 305 -22.83 14.13 10.34
N ASP A 306 -23.42 14.58 11.45
CA ASP A 306 -24.75 14.15 11.93
C ASP A 306 -25.86 14.48 10.93
N ALA A 307 -25.75 15.62 10.24
CA ALA A 307 -26.68 16.02 9.17
C ALA A 307 -26.35 15.39 7.81
N PHE A 308 -25.22 14.70 7.69
CA PHE A 308 -24.64 14.17 6.45
C PHE A 308 -24.54 15.19 5.31
N THR A 309 -24.07 16.39 5.65
CA THR A 309 -23.89 17.55 4.75
C THR A 309 -22.43 17.99 4.69
N PRO A 310 -21.56 17.29 3.93
CA PRO A 310 -20.17 17.69 3.76
C PRO A 310 -20.04 18.96 2.92
N ASP A 311 -18.88 19.62 3.03
CA ASP A 311 -18.40 20.52 2.00
C ASP A 311 -17.79 19.67 0.87
N CYS A 312 -18.38 19.74 -0.33
CA CYS A 312 -17.82 19.06 -1.51
C CYS A 312 -16.60 19.81 -2.05
N VAL A 313 -15.50 19.07 -2.26
CA VAL A 313 -14.31 19.56 -2.96
C VAL A 313 -14.21 18.82 -4.30
N GLU A 314 -14.28 19.59 -5.39
CA GLU A 314 -14.21 19.07 -6.75
C GLU A 314 -12.77 18.73 -7.17
N ALA A 315 -12.63 17.84 -8.15
CA ALA A 315 -11.39 17.65 -8.88
C ALA A 315 -11.05 18.91 -9.70
N THR A 316 -9.76 19.22 -9.86
CA THR A 316 -9.28 20.49 -10.44
C THR A 316 -8.60 20.35 -11.80
N SER A 317 -8.39 19.12 -12.28
CA SER A 317 -7.80 18.81 -13.59
C SER A 317 -8.80 18.10 -14.50
N ASP A 318 -8.97 18.64 -15.72
CA ASP A 318 -9.80 18.05 -16.77
C ASP A 318 -9.28 16.70 -17.29
N ALA A 319 -8.01 16.36 -17.02
CA ALA A 319 -7.37 15.14 -17.49
C ALA A 319 -6.40 14.53 -16.46
N CYS A 320 -6.25 13.20 -16.49
CA CYS A 320 -5.24 12.50 -15.71
C CYS A 320 -3.83 12.79 -16.24
N ALA A 321 -3.05 13.59 -15.52
CA ALA A 321 -1.71 14.02 -15.92
C ALA A 321 -0.69 12.87 -15.96
N ARG A 322 -0.92 11.77 -15.23
CA ARG A 322 -0.03 10.59 -15.20
C ARG A 322 0.13 9.94 -16.57
N TYR A 323 -0.89 10.01 -17.43
CA TYR A 323 -0.87 9.44 -18.78
C TYR A 323 -0.34 10.40 -19.85
N VAL A 324 0.26 11.54 -19.49
CA VAL A 324 1.07 12.34 -20.42
C VAL A 324 2.42 11.64 -20.67
N THR A 325 2.31 10.43 -21.23
CA THR A 325 3.38 9.82 -22.00
C THR A 325 3.72 10.79 -23.11
N GLY A 326 4.87 11.46 -22.97
CA GLY A 326 5.52 12.05 -24.13
C GLY A 326 5.66 10.98 -25.22
N PRO A 327 5.63 11.35 -26.51
CA PRO A 327 5.78 10.38 -27.59
C PRO A 327 7.02 9.51 -27.28
N PRO A 328 6.91 8.17 -27.37
CA PRO A 328 7.96 7.28 -26.89
C PRO A 328 9.29 7.72 -27.48
N SER A 329 10.25 8.02 -26.61
CA SER A 329 11.56 8.50 -27.03
C SER A 329 12.31 7.34 -27.67
N ILE A 330 12.06 7.10 -28.97
CA ILE A 330 12.83 6.22 -29.84
C ILE A 330 14.18 6.90 -30.12
N ALA A 331 14.95 7.11 -29.06
CA ALA A 331 16.39 7.19 -29.13
C ALA A 331 16.86 5.73 -29.17
N PRO A 332 17.46 5.25 -30.27
CA PRO A 332 18.10 3.94 -30.27
C PRO A 332 19.19 3.98 -29.21
N SER A 333 19.03 3.22 -28.13
CA SER A 333 20.16 2.86 -27.29
C SER A 333 21.16 2.15 -28.21
N GLU A 334 22.36 2.73 -28.37
CA GLU A 334 23.38 2.15 -29.23
C GLU A 334 23.74 0.77 -28.69
N GLY A 335 23.23 -0.27 -29.36
CA GLY A 335 23.45 -1.64 -28.96
C GLY A 335 24.95 -1.94 -28.88
N PRO A 336 25.40 -2.75 -27.91
CA PRO A 336 26.81 -3.07 -27.77
C PRO A 336 27.31 -3.66 -29.08
N THR A 337 28.36 -3.06 -29.64
CA THR A 337 28.96 -3.51 -30.90
C THR A 337 29.39 -4.96 -30.74
N ALA A 338 28.75 -5.86 -31.51
CA ALA A 338 29.00 -7.28 -31.41
C ALA A 338 30.46 -7.60 -31.74
N VAL A 339 31.24 -7.95 -30.72
CA VAL A 339 32.58 -8.51 -30.90
C VAL A 339 32.41 -9.92 -31.48
N ALA A 340 32.97 -10.14 -32.67
CA ALA A 340 32.91 -11.44 -33.32
C ALA A 340 33.61 -12.50 -32.45
N SER A 341 32.85 -13.48 -31.99
CA SER A 341 33.36 -14.66 -31.28
C SER A 341 33.45 -15.83 -32.24
N ASP A 342 34.67 -16.09 -32.74
CA ASP A 342 34.97 -17.32 -33.48
C ASP A 342 34.91 -18.52 -32.52
N ALA A 343 33.82 -19.29 -32.59
CA ALA A 343 33.66 -20.56 -31.90
C ALA A 343 33.31 -21.68 -32.89
N PRO A 344 33.97 -22.86 -32.83
CA PRO A 344 33.83 -23.88 -33.86
C PRO A 344 32.52 -24.66 -33.77
N SER A 345 31.93 -24.93 -34.93
CA SER A 345 30.76 -25.79 -35.08
C SER A 345 31.08 -27.25 -34.72
N PHE A 346 30.25 -27.86 -33.86
CA PHE A 346 30.18 -29.31 -33.70
C PHE A 346 28.73 -29.78 -33.90
N SER A 347 28.52 -30.66 -34.88
CA SER A 347 27.30 -31.45 -35.04
C SER A 347 27.44 -32.82 -34.38
N PRO A 348 26.34 -33.40 -33.88
CA PRO A 348 25.80 -34.64 -34.49
C PRO A 348 24.27 -34.51 -34.73
N THR A 349 23.66 -34.97 -35.83
CA THR A 349 23.64 -36.31 -36.48
C THR A 349 22.84 -37.36 -35.72
N ASN A 350 21.57 -37.56 -36.15
CA ASN A 350 20.71 -38.77 -36.09
C ASN A 350 20.48 -39.48 -34.73
N GLY A 351 19.28 -39.94 -34.35
CA GLY A 351 18.03 -40.12 -35.08
C GLY A 351 16.86 -40.53 -34.13
N PRO A 352 15.73 -41.08 -34.64
CA PRO A 352 14.43 -41.02 -33.95
C PRO A 352 14.03 -42.28 -33.16
N THR A 353 13.14 -42.11 -32.18
CA THR A 353 12.30 -43.21 -31.66
C THR A 353 10.90 -42.70 -31.31
N THR A 354 9.92 -43.09 -32.10
CA THR A 354 8.47 -42.93 -31.87
C THR A 354 7.87 -44.25 -31.44
N THR A 355 6.96 -44.28 -30.44
CA THR A 355 5.83 -45.24 -30.23
C THR A 355 5.30 -45.09 -28.77
N PRO A 356 4.08 -45.55 -28.43
CA PRO A 356 2.83 -44.98 -28.94
C PRO A 356 1.80 -44.64 -27.83
N TYR A 357 0.79 -43.87 -28.22
CA TYR A 357 -0.38 -43.52 -27.42
C TYR A 357 -1.33 -44.73 -27.23
N PRO A 358 -1.86 -45.02 -26.03
CA PRO A 358 -3.02 -45.86 -25.84
C PRO A 358 -4.28 -45.02 -25.60
N THR A 359 -5.19 -45.01 -26.57
CA THR A 359 -6.59 -44.59 -26.37
C THR A 359 -7.34 -45.61 -25.50
N GLY A 360 -8.00 -45.15 -24.44
CA GLY A 360 -8.89 -45.97 -23.60
C GLY A 360 -10.00 -45.10 -22.98
N LEU A 361 -11.26 -45.50 -23.20
CA LEU A 361 -12.46 -44.76 -22.78
C LEU A 361 -13.02 -45.26 -21.43
N ALA A 362 -13.38 -44.33 -20.56
CA ALA A 362 -14.50 -44.37 -19.59
C ALA A 362 -14.64 -42.91 -19.07
N SER A 363 -15.70 -42.15 -19.31
CA SER A 363 -17.09 -42.36 -18.88
C SER A 363 -17.18 -42.72 -17.40
N ASP A 364 -17.32 -41.70 -16.54
CA ASP A 364 -18.30 -41.69 -15.45
C ASP A 364 -18.41 -40.26 -14.87
N SER A 365 -19.56 -39.62 -15.13
CA SER A 365 -19.92 -38.31 -14.55
C SER A 365 -21.00 -38.52 -13.49
N PRO A 366 -20.72 -38.29 -12.19
CA PRO A 366 -21.76 -38.33 -11.17
C PRO A 366 -22.63 -37.07 -11.26
N SER A 367 -23.84 -37.23 -11.77
CA SER A 367 -24.91 -36.22 -11.67
C SER A 367 -25.31 -36.04 -10.20
N LEU A 368 -24.81 -35.00 -9.53
CA LEU A 368 -25.28 -34.59 -8.22
C LEU A 368 -26.64 -33.86 -8.34
N SER A 369 -27.71 -34.64 -8.22
CA SER A 369 -29.06 -34.12 -7.96
C SER A 369 -29.12 -33.45 -6.58
N PRO A 370 -29.78 -32.29 -6.41
CA PRO A 370 -29.86 -31.61 -5.13
C PRO A 370 -30.72 -32.41 -4.14
N SER A 371 -30.11 -32.85 -3.04
CA SER A 371 -30.85 -33.40 -1.90
C SER A 371 -31.60 -32.27 -1.20
N THR A 372 -32.91 -32.42 -1.05
CA THR A 372 -33.76 -31.52 -0.26
C THR A 372 -33.29 -31.51 1.19
N LEU A 373 -32.78 -30.36 1.64
CA LEU A 373 -32.42 -30.15 3.05
C LEU A 373 -33.70 -30.13 3.89
N GLY A 374 -33.72 -30.92 4.97
CA GLY A 374 -34.90 -31.08 5.82
C GLY A 374 -35.17 -29.86 6.70
N ASP A 375 -36.43 -29.70 7.13
CA ASP A 375 -36.88 -28.62 7.99
C ASP A 375 -36.10 -28.55 9.31
N VAL A 376 -35.45 -27.42 9.57
CA VAL A 376 -34.88 -27.12 10.89
C VAL A 376 -36.02 -26.67 11.80
N VAL A 377 -36.34 -27.51 12.79
CA VAL A 377 -37.30 -27.19 13.85
C VAL A 377 -36.72 -26.05 14.69
N ALA A 378 -37.37 -24.89 14.64
CA ALA A 378 -37.02 -23.75 15.49
C ALA A 378 -37.42 -24.04 16.95
N SER A 379 -36.43 -24.22 17.83
CA SER A 379 -36.64 -24.28 19.28
C SER A 379 -36.88 -22.87 19.82
N SER A 380 -38.12 -22.56 20.19
CA SER A 380 -38.49 -21.30 20.83
C SER A 380 -38.08 -21.30 22.31
N GLU A 381 -36.91 -20.76 22.63
CA GLU A 381 -36.59 -20.35 24.00
C GLU A 381 -36.86 -18.85 24.17
N SER A 382 -37.68 -18.52 25.16
CA SER A 382 -38.09 -17.14 25.46
C SER A 382 -36.91 -16.32 25.98
N PRO A 383 -36.84 -15.01 25.68
CA PRO A 383 -35.76 -14.15 26.16
C PRO A 383 -35.78 -14.04 27.70
N VAL A 384 -34.62 -14.21 28.31
CA VAL A 384 -34.40 -13.97 29.74
C VAL A 384 -34.34 -12.46 30.00
N GLU A 385 -35.23 -11.97 30.84
CA GLU A 385 -35.30 -10.55 31.23
C GLU A 385 -34.12 -10.19 32.15
N PHE A 386 -33.11 -9.54 31.59
CA PHE A 386 -31.92 -9.10 32.33
C PHE A 386 -32.19 -7.80 33.08
N THR A 387 -32.37 -7.89 34.40
CA THR A 387 -32.58 -6.73 35.28
C THR A 387 -31.25 -6.18 35.79
N PHE A 388 -31.00 -4.88 35.55
CA PHE A 388 -29.81 -4.20 36.07
C PHE A 388 -29.93 -3.92 37.58
N PRO A 389 -28.84 -4.05 38.36
CA PRO A 389 -28.85 -3.72 39.78
C PRO A 389 -28.85 -2.20 40.01
N ASP A 390 -29.72 -1.78 40.92
CA ASP A 390 -29.98 -0.38 41.28
C ASP A 390 -28.79 0.23 42.05
N THR A 391 -27.97 1.05 41.38
CA THR A 391 -26.80 1.71 42.00
C THR A 391 -27.14 3.07 42.58
N SER A 392 -27.92 3.07 43.67
CA SER A 392 -28.12 4.28 44.48
C SER A 392 -26.88 4.61 45.32
N VAL A 393 -26.06 5.54 44.83
CA VAL A 393 -24.91 6.10 45.57
C VAL A 393 -25.37 7.34 46.36
N PRO A 394 -25.03 7.47 47.66
CA PRO A 394 -25.60 8.52 48.51
C PRO A 394 -24.99 9.90 48.25
N ALA A 395 -25.83 10.93 48.37
CA ALA A 395 -25.42 12.32 48.23
C ALA A 395 -24.49 12.77 49.38
N ALA A 396 -23.23 13.05 49.05
CA ALA A 396 -22.30 13.77 49.92
C ALA A 396 -22.13 15.19 49.37
N GLY A 397 -22.61 16.19 50.11
CA GLY A 397 -22.45 17.59 49.72
C GLY A 397 -21.03 18.11 49.95
N SER A 398 -20.52 18.91 49.02
CA SER A 398 -19.48 19.89 49.32
C SER A 398 -19.67 21.15 48.48
N THR A 399 -19.55 22.29 49.14
CA THR A 399 -19.57 23.62 48.52
C THR A 399 -18.25 23.89 47.83
N LEU A 400 -18.27 24.40 46.59
CA LEU A 400 -17.05 24.87 45.93
C LEU A 400 -17.23 26.25 45.29
N SER A 401 -16.35 27.15 45.73
CA SER A 401 -16.20 28.53 45.30
C SER A 401 -15.87 28.63 43.82
N SER A 402 -16.39 29.67 43.17
CA SER A 402 -15.95 30.06 41.83
C SER A 402 -14.54 30.63 41.85
N THR A 403 -13.68 30.16 40.94
CA THR A 403 -12.80 30.97 40.05
C THR A 403 -11.82 30.05 39.33
N GLY A 404 -11.81 30.08 37.99
CA GLY A 404 -10.83 29.34 37.19
C GLY A 404 -11.28 29.20 35.74
N LYS A 405 -10.59 29.87 34.81
CA LYS A 405 -10.77 29.63 33.38
C LYS A 405 -10.19 28.26 33.03
N ALA A 406 -10.98 27.41 32.39
CA ALA A 406 -10.49 26.19 31.75
C ALA A 406 -11.01 26.14 30.31
N THR A 407 -10.10 26.13 29.35
CA THR A 407 -10.37 25.79 27.95
C THR A 407 -10.74 24.32 27.86
N SER A 408 -11.96 24.03 27.44
CA SER A 408 -12.46 22.66 27.25
C SER A 408 -11.97 22.12 25.90
N PHE A 409 -10.90 21.31 25.92
CA PHE A 409 -10.66 20.34 24.87
C PHE A 409 -11.55 19.13 25.15
N PHE A 410 -12.59 18.94 24.33
CA PHE A 410 -13.42 17.73 24.39
C PHE A 410 -12.65 16.58 23.74
N CYS A 411 -12.18 15.63 24.56
CA CYS A 411 -11.59 14.40 24.06
C CYS A 411 -12.69 13.50 23.49
N MET A 412 -12.62 13.20 22.19
CA MET A 412 -13.65 12.49 21.44
C MET A 412 -13.46 10.98 21.56
N SER A 413 -13.82 10.39 22.70
CA SER A 413 -13.61 8.97 23.01
C SER A 413 -14.90 8.17 23.29
N ILE A 414 -16.06 8.62 22.79
CA ILE A 414 -17.37 8.02 23.11
C ILE A 414 -18.01 7.27 21.92
N ILE A 415 -17.47 7.34 20.70
CA ILE A 415 -17.97 6.61 19.51
C ILE A 415 -17.04 5.43 19.14
N LEU A 416 -16.61 4.64 20.13
CA LEU A 416 -15.82 3.42 19.91
C LEU A 416 -16.28 2.22 20.76
N CYS A 417 -17.43 2.33 21.44
CA CYS A 417 -17.95 1.30 22.35
C CYS A 417 -18.97 0.34 21.70
N TYR A 418 -18.97 0.21 20.37
CA TYR A 418 -19.91 -0.65 19.61
C TYR A 418 -19.23 -1.80 18.83
N LEU A 419 -17.93 -2.04 19.07
CA LEU A 419 -17.13 -3.08 18.41
C LEU A 419 -16.60 -4.12 19.42
N CYS A 420 -17.54 -4.79 20.09
CA CYS A 420 -17.29 -6.01 20.88
C CYS A 420 -18.50 -6.96 20.80
N ILE A 421 -18.70 -7.57 19.62
CA ILE A 421 -19.49 -8.80 19.40
C ILE A 421 -18.69 -9.67 18.43
#